data_AF-A0AAV5D1S1-F1
#
_entry.id   AF-A0AAV5D1S1-F1
#
_cell.length_a   1.000
_cell.length_b   1.000
_cell.length_c   1.000
_cell.angle_alpha   90.00
_cell.angle_beta   90.00
_cell.angle_gamma   90.00
#
_symmetry.space_group_name_H-M   'P 1'
#
loop_
_entity.id
_entity.type
_entity.pdbx_description
1 polymer ?
#
loop_
_entity_poly.entity_id
_entity_poly.type
_entity_poly.pdbx_seq_one_letter_code
_entity_poly.pdbx_strand_id
1 'polypeptide(L)'
;MFCLDCRGAPPPAFCYYCRGHRHAAHRVIQIRRSSYHDVVRVSEVEDVLDITGVQTYVINSARVLFLNERPQPRGAGAAAGKAAASPYNCEICGRALLDPFRFCSLGCKLVDTKRSNAHATATGDQDTNHQAAAEAGGSRSSRGRRRKGIPHRAPFWS
;
A
#
# COMPACT_ATOMS: atom_id res chain seq x y z
N MET A 1 -0.35 19.46 -3.77
CA MET A 1 0.02 18.89 -5.09
C MET A 1 1.41 18.27 -4.96
N PHE A 2 1.77 17.33 -5.83
CA PHE A 2 3.07 16.67 -5.81
C PHE A 2 3.77 16.84 -7.15
N CYS A 3 5.02 17.30 -7.16
CA CYS A 3 5.80 17.51 -8.38
C CYS A 3 6.66 16.27 -8.68
N LEU A 4 6.57 15.75 -9.90
CA LEU A 4 7.36 14.62 -10.35
C LEU A 4 8.75 15.00 -10.85
N ASP A 5 8.96 16.25 -11.24
CA ASP A 5 10.24 16.69 -11.84
C ASP A 5 11.19 17.30 -10.79
N CYS A 6 10.66 17.76 -9.64
CA CYS A 6 11.49 18.25 -8.52
C CYS A 6 12.07 17.13 -7.65
N ARG A 7 12.43 16.00 -8.28
CA ARG A 7 13.05 14.83 -7.63
C ARG A 7 14.38 15.21 -7.00
N GLY A 8 14.37 15.67 -5.75
CA GLY A 8 15.56 15.98 -4.97
C GLY A 8 15.58 17.35 -4.29
N ALA A 9 14.64 18.25 -4.60
CA ALA A 9 14.48 19.52 -3.88
C ALA A 9 13.29 19.42 -2.90
N PRO A 10 13.53 19.36 -1.58
CA PRO A 10 12.44 19.34 -0.60
C PRO A 10 11.75 20.71 -0.48
N PRO A 11 10.42 20.76 -0.26
CA PRO A 11 9.48 19.64 -0.30
C PRO A 11 8.97 19.35 -1.74
N PRO A 12 8.78 18.08 -2.12
CA PRO A 12 8.18 17.71 -3.40
C PRO A 12 6.67 17.99 -3.45
N ALA A 13 6.07 18.21 -2.27
CA ALA A 13 4.70 18.68 -2.11
C ALA A 13 4.65 20.21 -2.08
N PHE A 14 3.70 20.79 -2.80
CA PHE A 14 3.56 22.24 -2.92
C PHE A 14 2.09 22.68 -2.96
N CYS A 15 1.86 23.97 -2.69
CA CYS A 15 0.53 24.60 -2.63
C CYS A 15 0.07 25.12 -4.00
N TYR A 16 -1.16 25.63 -4.08
CA TYR A 16 -1.71 26.17 -5.33
C TYR A 16 -0.86 27.28 -5.94
N TYR A 17 -0.40 28.23 -5.12
CA TYR A 17 0.40 29.38 -5.57
C TYR A 17 1.76 28.97 -6.14
N CYS A 18 2.42 27.97 -5.56
CA CYS A 18 3.70 27.49 -6.08
C CYS A 18 3.59 26.92 -7.50
N ARG A 19 2.39 26.49 -7.95
CA ARG A 19 2.20 25.89 -9.29
C ARG A 19 2.65 26.82 -10.41
N GLY A 20 2.20 28.08 -10.40
CA GLY A 20 2.51 29.03 -11.47
C GLY A 20 3.93 29.58 -11.42
N HIS A 21 4.50 29.74 -10.22
CA HIS A 21 5.81 30.38 -10.07
C HIS A 21 7.00 29.41 -10.22
N ARG A 22 6.84 28.16 -9.77
CA ARG A 22 7.96 27.20 -9.69
C ARG A 22 7.71 25.88 -10.40
N HIS A 23 6.47 25.63 -10.86
CA HIS A 23 6.07 24.35 -11.43
C HIS A 23 5.19 24.51 -12.69
N ALA A 24 5.32 25.63 -13.42
CA ALA A 24 4.46 25.93 -14.57
C ALA A 24 4.65 24.91 -15.72
N ALA A 25 5.89 24.43 -15.90
CA ALA A 25 6.26 23.44 -16.91
C ALA A 25 6.57 22.05 -16.31
N HIS A 26 6.22 21.83 -15.03
CA HIS A 26 6.49 20.55 -14.37
C HIS A 26 5.28 19.63 -14.40
N ARG A 27 5.54 18.33 -14.42
CA ARG A 27 4.53 17.28 -14.24
C ARG A 27 4.14 17.20 -12.78
N VAL A 28 2.83 17.29 -12.56
CA VAL A 28 2.24 17.42 -11.23
C VAL A 28 1.11 16.41 -11.08
N ILE A 29 1.10 15.73 -9.94
CA ILE A 29 -0.02 14.89 -9.52
C ILE A 29 -0.81 15.61 -8.43
N GLN A 30 -2.14 15.55 -8.53
CA GLN A 30 -3.04 16.05 -7.51
C GLN A 30 -3.72 14.90 -6.76
N ILE A 31 -3.33 14.72 -5.50
CA ILE A 31 -4.02 13.81 -4.56
C ILE A 31 -5.35 14.44 -4.15
N ARG A 32 -6.42 13.65 -4.21
CA ARG A 32 -7.80 14.05 -3.87
C ARG A 32 -8.37 13.10 -2.83
N ARG A 33 -9.41 13.54 -2.11
CA ARG A 33 -10.10 12.70 -1.13
C ARG A 33 -11.47 12.29 -1.67
N SER A 34 -11.72 10.98 -1.74
CA SER A 34 -13.02 10.40 -2.09
C SER A 34 -13.42 9.38 -1.03
N SER A 35 -14.58 9.60 -0.39
CA SER A 35 -15.10 8.75 0.69
C SER A 35 -14.03 8.39 1.73
N TYR A 36 -13.35 9.41 2.25
CA TYR A 36 -12.25 9.33 3.24
C TYR A 36 -10.93 8.73 2.75
N HIS A 37 -10.84 8.28 1.50
CA HIS A 37 -9.63 7.68 0.95
C HIS A 37 -8.92 8.60 -0.05
N ASP A 38 -7.61 8.48 -0.11
CA ASP A 38 -6.79 9.21 -1.07
C ASP A 38 -6.84 8.54 -2.45
N VAL A 39 -7.17 9.34 -3.44
CA VAL A 39 -7.31 8.94 -4.84
C VAL A 39 -6.53 9.86 -5.77
N VAL A 40 -6.18 9.33 -6.93
CA VAL A 40 -5.58 10.05 -8.04
C VAL A 40 -6.35 9.75 -9.32
N ARG A 41 -6.40 10.71 -10.25
CA ARG A 41 -7.00 10.49 -11.57
C ARG A 41 -6.05 9.65 -12.42
N VAL A 42 -6.61 8.71 -13.19
CA VAL A 42 -5.83 7.86 -14.10
C VAL A 42 -5.02 8.71 -15.08
N SER A 43 -5.62 9.76 -15.63
CA SER A 43 -4.98 10.68 -16.58
C SER A 43 -3.78 11.46 -16.02
N GLU A 44 -3.57 11.48 -14.71
CA GLU A 44 -2.41 12.15 -14.09
C GLU A 44 -1.24 11.19 -13.86
N VAL A 45 -1.48 9.87 -13.93
CA VAL A 45 -0.50 8.85 -13.55
C VAL A 45 -0.23 7.80 -14.63
N GLU A 46 -1.12 7.63 -15.61
CA GLU A 46 -0.98 6.60 -16.63
C GLU A 46 0.30 6.71 -17.47
N ASP A 47 0.79 7.94 -17.69
CA ASP A 47 2.01 8.19 -18.47
C ASP A 47 3.31 7.98 -17.67
N VAL A 48 3.23 7.86 -16.35
CA VAL A 48 4.39 7.88 -15.45
C VAL A 48 4.48 6.67 -14.52
N LEU A 49 3.39 5.91 -14.38
CA LEU A 49 3.30 4.75 -13.51
C LEU A 49 2.59 3.62 -14.24
N ASP A 50 3.08 2.40 -14.05
CA ASP A 50 2.38 1.21 -14.52
C ASP A 50 1.14 0.95 -13.64
N ILE A 51 -0.03 1.22 -14.19
CA ILE A 51 -1.33 1.04 -13.53
C ILE A 51 -2.03 -0.27 -13.91
N THR A 52 -1.39 -1.13 -14.71
CA THR A 52 -1.97 -2.41 -15.15
C THR A 52 -2.29 -3.32 -13.95
N GLY A 53 -3.41 -4.02 -14.03
CA GLY A 53 -3.86 -4.94 -12.97
C GLY A 53 -4.36 -4.26 -11.68
N VAL A 54 -4.38 -2.92 -11.61
CA VAL A 54 -4.96 -2.18 -10.48
C VAL A 54 -6.40 -1.78 -10.79
N GLN A 55 -7.31 -2.05 -9.86
CA GLN A 55 -8.71 -1.71 -10.01
C GLN A 55 -8.93 -0.19 -10.10
N THR A 56 -9.52 0.24 -11.21
CA THR A 56 -9.97 1.62 -11.45
C THR A 56 -11.45 1.77 -11.12
N TYR A 57 -11.85 2.96 -10.67
CA TYR A 57 -13.25 3.30 -10.43
C TYR A 57 -13.64 4.55 -11.19
N VAL A 58 -14.89 4.64 -11.64
CA VAL A 58 -15.45 5.88 -12.16
C VAL A 58 -16.15 6.61 -11.01
N ILE A 59 -15.59 7.74 -10.58
CA ILE A 59 -16.14 8.58 -9.51
C ILE A 59 -16.29 10.00 -10.03
N ASN A 60 -17.49 10.58 -9.93
CA ASN A 60 -17.81 11.90 -10.48
C ASN A 60 -17.37 12.03 -11.95
N SER A 61 -17.74 11.03 -12.75
CA SER A 61 -17.42 10.93 -14.18
C SER A 61 -15.92 10.91 -14.51
N ALA A 62 -15.05 10.60 -13.55
CA ALA A 62 -13.61 10.51 -13.74
C ALA A 62 -13.08 9.12 -13.36
N ARG A 63 -12.16 8.57 -14.16
CA ARG A 63 -11.43 7.34 -13.78
C ARG A 63 -10.41 7.69 -12.70
N VAL A 64 -10.49 6.99 -11.57
CA VAL A 64 -9.62 7.19 -10.41
C VAL A 64 -9.07 5.87 -9.88
N LEU A 65 -7.91 5.98 -9.23
CA LEU A 65 -7.20 4.90 -8.55
C LEU A 65 -7.05 5.25 -7.07
N PHE A 66 -7.19 4.25 -6.20
CA PHE A 66 -6.87 4.40 -4.77
C PHE A 66 -5.36 4.29 -4.56
N LEU A 67 -4.81 5.20 -3.75
CA LEU A 67 -3.39 5.17 -3.40
C LEU A 67 -3.09 4.06 -2.39
N ASN A 68 -3.86 4.01 -1.30
CA ASN A 68 -3.58 3.13 -0.16
C ASN A 68 -4.48 1.89 -0.16
N GLU A 69 -4.03 0.84 0.53
CA GLU A 69 -4.86 -0.32 0.85
C GLU A 69 -6.13 0.12 1.59
N ARG A 70 -7.25 -0.56 1.31
CA ARG A 70 -8.51 -0.37 2.02
C ARG A 70 -8.91 -1.66 2.75
N PRO A 71 -8.53 -1.81 4.04
CA PRO A 71 -8.95 -2.94 4.85
C PRO A 71 -10.48 -3.02 4.85
N GLN A 72 -11.05 -4.21 4.62
CA GLN A 72 -12.48 -4.37 4.82
C GLN A 72 -12.79 -4.20 6.33
N PRO A 73 -13.86 -3.47 6.70
CA PRO A 73 -14.30 -3.39 8.09
C PRO A 73 -14.50 -4.80 8.66
N ARG A 74 -13.84 -5.09 9.79
CA ARG A 74 -14.03 -6.34 10.55
C ARG A 74 -15.52 -6.43 10.93
N GLY A 75 -16.23 -7.29 10.21
CA GLY A 75 -17.68 -7.42 10.23
C GLY A 75 -18.21 -7.97 8.91
N ALA A 76 -17.54 -7.64 7.79
CA ALA A 76 -17.75 -8.32 6.51
C ALA A 76 -17.10 -9.72 6.44
N GLY A 77 -16.35 -10.11 7.48
CA GLY A 77 -15.80 -11.45 7.66
C GLY A 77 -16.83 -12.52 8.05
N ALA A 78 -18.06 -12.15 8.39
CA ALA A 78 -19.19 -13.09 8.47
C ALA A 78 -19.83 -13.38 7.10
N ALA A 79 -19.28 -12.84 6.00
CA ALA A 79 -19.58 -13.30 4.65
C ALA A 79 -18.56 -14.35 4.14
N ALA A 80 -17.75 -14.94 5.03
CA ALA A 80 -17.17 -16.27 4.78
C ALA A 80 -18.27 -17.35 4.62
N GLY A 81 -19.54 -17.04 4.92
CA GLY A 81 -20.71 -17.90 4.67
C GLY A 81 -21.65 -17.42 3.55
N LYS A 82 -21.34 -16.30 2.89
CA LYS A 82 -21.99 -15.87 1.64
C LYS A 82 -20.93 -15.27 0.74
N ALA A 83 -20.05 -16.16 0.27
CA ALA A 83 -19.31 -15.97 -0.96
C ALA A 83 -20.32 -15.77 -2.10
N ALA A 84 -20.78 -14.54 -2.26
CA ALA A 84 -21.45 -14.11 -3.47
C ALA A 84 -20.52 -13.14 -4.18
N ALA A 85 -19.89 -13.67 -5.22
CA ALA A 85 -19.86 -13.04 -6.55
C ALA A 85 -18.68 -12.13 -6.92
N SER A 86 -17.46 -12.42 -6.47
CA SER A 86 -16.30 -12.07 -7.31
C SER A 86 -15.23 -13.17 -7.26
N PRO A 87 -14.86 -13.78 -8.40
CA PRO A 87 -13.73 -14.70 -8.47
C PRO A 87 -12.38 -13.97 -8.33
N TYR A 88 -12.40 -12.64 -8.27
CA TYR A 88 -11.19 -11.81 -8.26
C TYR A 88 -11.02 -11.17 -6.88
N ASN A 89 -10.03 -11.63 -6.14
CA ASN A 89 -9.60 -11.03 -4.88
C ASN A 89 -8.24 -10.36 -5.04
N CYS A 90 -8.04 -9.25 -4.32
CA CYS A 90 -6.73 -8.62 -4.23
C CYS A 90 -5.71 -9.61 -3.65
N GLU A 91 -4.58 -9.79 -4.34
CA GLU A 91 -3.54 -10.75 -3.94
C GLU A 91 -2.81 -10.35 -2.65
N ILE A 92 -2.94 -9.08 -2.23
CA ILE A 92 -2.22 -8.54 -1.07
C ILE A 92 -3.09 -8.45 0.18
N CYS A 93 -4.33 -7.97 0.04
CA CYS A 93 -5.21 -7.71 1.19
C CYS A 93 -6.49 -8.56 1.20
N GLY A 94 -6.69 -9.42 0.19
CA GLY A 94 -7.87 -10.30 0.10
C GLY A 94 -9.19 -9.57 -0.17
N ARG A 95 -9.18 -8.26 -0.48
CA ARG A 95 -10.38 -7.51 -0.81
C ARG A 95 -10.98 -8.00 -2.13
N ALA A 96 -12.28 -8.30 -2.16
CA ALA A 96 -13.02 -8.60 -3.38
C ALA A 96 -12.97 -7.42 -4.39
N LEU A 97 -12.74 -7.74 -5.67
CA LEU A 97 -12.60 -6.81 -6.80
C LEU A 97 -13.82 -6.94 -7.73
N LEU A 98 -14.03 -5.98 -8.63
CA LEU A 98 -15.19 -6.00 -9.55
C LEU A 98 -14.91 -6.74 -10.88
N ASP A 99 -13.65 -6.83 -11.27
CA ASP A 99 -13.15 -7.19 -12.60
C ASP A 99 -11.88 -8.05 -12.43
N PRO A 100 -11.30 -8.65 -13.50
CA PRO A 100 -10.07 -9.45 -13.45
C PRO A 100 -8.80 -8.62 -13.15
N PHE A 101 -8.87 -7.75 -12.15
CA PHE A 101 -7.76 -7.04 -11.57
C PHE A 101 -7.05 -7.92 -10.53
N ARG A 102 -5.79 -7.61 -10.27
CA ARG A 102 -4.94 -8.29 -9.27
C ARG A 102 -4.83 -7.51 -7.96
N PHE A 103 -4.98 -6.18 -8.03
CA PHE A 103 -4.77 -5.27 -6.91
C PHE A 103 -5.93 -4.29 -6.73
N CYS A 104 -6.29 -3.99 -5.48
CA CYS A 104 -7.33 -3.00 -5.18
C CYS A 104 -6.84 -1.54 -5.15
N SER A 105 -5.52 -1.32 -5.08
CA SER A 105 -4.88 -0.01 -4.95
C SER A 105 -3.43 -0.04 -5.41
N LEU A 106 -2.86 1.14 -5.69
CA LEU A 106 -1.45 1.29 -6.04
C LEU A 106 -0.52 0.81 -4.92
N GLY A 107 -0.92 1.02 -3.66
CA GLY A 107 -0.19 0.53 -2.48
C GLY A 107 -0.10 -0.99 -2.44
N CYS A 108 -1.18 -1.72 -2.77
CA CYS A 108 -1.13 -3.18 -2.88
C CYS A 108 -0.18 -3.60 -4.01
N LYS A 109 -0.28 -3.00 -5.20
CA LYS A 109 0.65 -3.31 -6.31
C LYS A 109 2.12 -3.08 -5.92
N LEU A 110 2.41 -1.98 -5.22
CA LEU A 110 3.77 -1.67 -4.76
C LEU A 110 4.33 -2.74 -3.81
N VAL A 111 3.50 -3.30 -2.94
CA VAL A 111 3.91 -4.39 -2.04
C VAL A 111 4.25 -5.65 -2.85
N ASP A 112 3.46 -5.96 -3.88
CA ASP A 112 3.72 -7.09 -4.77
C ASP A 112 5.05 -6.93 -5.51
N THR A 113 5.25 -5.79 -6.18
CA THR A 113 6.49 -5.50 -6.92
C THR A 113 7.73 -5.58 -6.03
N LYS A 114 7.63 -5.12 -4.78
CA LYS A 114 8.73 -5.23 -3.81
C LYS A 114 9.04 -6.68 -3.43
N ARG A 115 8.02 -7.54 -3.30
CA ARG A 115 8.20 -8.97 -3.02
C ARG A 115 8.82 -9.70 -4.21
N SER A 116 8.36 -9.41 -5.43
CA SER A 116 8.92 -10.01 -6.65
C SER A 116 10.39 -9.63 -6.84
N ASN A 117 10.75 -8.36 -6.63
CA ASN A 117 12.15 -7.93 -6.71
C ASN A 117 13.02 -8.60 -5.65
N ALA A 118 12.54 -8.74 -4.41
CA ALA A 118 13.29 -9.45 -3.37
C ALA A 118 13.53 -10.93 -3.71
N HIS A 119 12.58 -11.57 -4.40
CA HIS A 119 12.72 -12.97 -4.83
C HIS A 119 13.67 -13.12 -6.03
N ALA A 120 13.73 -12.13 -6.92
CA ALA A 120 14.67 -12.11 -8.05
C ALA A 120 16.13 -11.89 -7.59
N THR A 121 16.35 -11.11 -6.53
CA THR A 121 17.71 -10.95 -5.96
C THR A 121 18.19 -12.21 -5.22
N ALA A 122 17.29 -13.12 -4.83
CA ALA A 122 17.64 -14.35 -4.12
C ALA A 122 18.03 -15.51 -5.05
N THR A 123 17.79 -15.41 -6.36
CA THR A 123 18.11 -16.45 -7.36
C THR A 123 19.40 -16.18 -8.14
N GLY A 124 20.22 -15.22 -7.69
CA GLY A 124 21.38 -14.71 -8.42
C GLY A 124 22.74 -14.91 -7.73
N ASP A 125 22.92 -15.95 -6.92
CA ASP A 125 24.27 -16.32 -6.46
C ASP A 125 24.35 -17.80 -6.06
N GLN A 126 24.95 -18.62 -6.92
CA GLN A 126 25.55 -19.90 -6.55
C GLN A 126 27.03 -19.88 -6.98
N ASP A 127 27.86 -20.34 -6.04
CA ASP A 127 29.27 -20.75 -6.14
C ASP A 127 30.38 -19.69 -5.92
N THR A 128 30.85 -19.60 -4.67
CA THR A 128 32.20 -20.06 -4.29
C THR A 128 32.31 -20.26 -2.77
N ASN A 129 33.25 -21.12 -2.38
CA ASN A 129 33.15 -22.07 -1.27
C ASN A 129 34.17 -21.80 -0.13
N HIS A 130 33.93 -22.41 1.03
CA HIS A 130 34.84 -22.78 2.14
C HIS A 130 35.21 -21.81 3.29
N GLN A 131 34.53 -22.06 4.43
CA GLN A 131 35.03 -22.42 5.78
C GLN A 131 35.98 -21.53 6.63
N ALA A 132 35.51 -21.17 7.83
CA ALA A 132 36.18 -21.46 9.11
C ALA A 132 35.18 -21.43 10.32
N ALA A 133 35.27 -22.44 11.19
CA ALA A 133 34.60 -22.61 12.50
C ALA A 133 35.14 -21.60 13.55
N ALA A 134 34.64 -21.37 14.77
CA ALA A 134 34.04 -22.22 15.83
C ALA A 134 33.37 -21.28 16.89
N GLU A 135 32.16 -21.56 17.41
CA GLU A 135 31.79 -22.24 18.67
C GLU A 135 31.59 -21.36 19.95
N ALA A 136 30.79 -21.93 20.87
CA ALA A 136 30.33 -21.50 22.21
C ALA A 136 29.14 -20.51 22.21
N GLY A 137 27.97 -20.77 22.82
CA GLY A 137 27.55 -21.75 23.82
C GLY A 137 26.62 -21.02 24.81
N GLY A 138 25.41 -21.51 25.07
CA GLY A 138 24.55 -20.90 26.10
C GLY A 138 23.05 -21.17 25.99
N SER A 139 22.58 -22.12 26.78
CA SER A 139 21.19 -22.54 26.92
C SER A 139 20.31 -21.52 27.69
N ARG A 140 18.99 -21.55 27.41
CA ARG A 140 17.85 -21.50 28.36
C ARG A 140 16.80 -20.38 28.17
N SER A 141 15.57 -20.88 28.10
CA SER A 141 14.37 -20.44 28.82
C SER A 141 13.40 -19.47 28.13
N SER A 142 12.30 -20.09 27.70
CA SER A 142 10.93 -19.61 27.70
C SER A 142 10.61 -18.44 28.64
N ARG A 143 10.11 -17.32 28.11
CA ARG A 143 9.28 -16.37 28.89
C ARG A 143 8.09 -15.85 28.10
N GLY A 144 6.96 -16.55 28.31
CA GLY A 144 5.60 -16.06 28.53
C GLY A 144 5.14 -14.73 27.92
N ARG A 145 4.14 -14.84 27.03
CA ARG A 145 3.17 -13.80 26.66
C ARG A 145 2.63 -13.07 27.90
N ARG A 146 2.94 -11.77 28.04
CA ARG A 146 2.23 -10.88 28.96
C ARG A 146 0.87 -10.51 28.36
N ARG A 147 -0.21 -11.01 28.98
CA ARG A 147 -1.59 -10.59 28.68
C ARG A 147 -1.78 -9.15 29.18
N LYS A 148 -2.29 -8.27 28.32
CA LYS A 148 -2.75 -6.92 28.69
C LYS A 148 -3.86 -7.07 29.75
N GLY A 149 -3.69 -6.39 30.89
CA GLY A 149 -4.67 -6.35 31.97
C GLY A 149 -6.00 -5.70 31.54
N ILE A 150 -7.04 -5.98 32.32
CA ILE A 150 -8.41 -5.47 32.13
C ILE A 150 -8.40 -3.94 32.30
N PRO A 151 -8.89 -3.14 31.34
CA PRO A 151 -8.92 -1.69 31.47
C PRO A 151 -10.01 -1.26 32.45
N HIS A 152 -9.64 -0.57 33.52
CA HIS A 152 -10.57 0.12 34.40
C HIS A 152 -11.09 1.40 33.72
N ARG A 153 -12.41 1.60 33.77
CA ARG A 153 -13.10 2.80 33.28
C ARG A 153 -12.91 3.94 34.30
N ALA A 154 -12.58 5.14 33.84
CA ALA A 154 -12.50 6.31 34.71
C ALA A 154 -13.90 6.69 35.25
N PRO A 155 -14.01 7.15 36.51
CA PRO A 155 -15.27 7.62 37.08
C PRO A 155 -15.70 8.94 36.40
N PHE A 156 -16.99 9.07 36.11
CA PHE A 156 -17.59 10.32 35.67
C PHE A 156 -17.70 11.24 36.89
N TRP A 157 -17.15 12.45 36.80
CA TRP A 157 -17.31 13.47 37.82
C TRP A 157 -18.64 14.22 37.60
N SER A 158 -19.31 14.52 38.72
CA SER A 158 -20.47 15.40 38.86
C SER A 158 -20.04 16.84 39.08
#